data_AF-A0A931CJF5-F1
#
_entry.id   AF-A0A931CJF5-F1
#
_cell.length_a   1.000
_cell.length_b   1.000
_cell.length_c   1.000
_cell.angle_alpha   90.00
_cell.angle_beta   90.00
_cell.angle_gamma   90.00
#
_symmetry.space_group_name_H-M   'P 1'
#
loop_
_entity.id
_entity.type
_entity.pdbx_description
1 polymer ?
#
loop_
_entity_poly.entity_id
_entity_poly.type
_entity_poly.pdbx_seq_one_letter_code
_entity_poly.pdbx_strand_id
1 'polypeptide(L)'
;MSHRLWFRLDEVVPLAEHAMHCLGHEPAAGAPDDLGPAGPALIWTSTASLDLLTSTGLPTWYGRNGTPHAAEAQAWRDPHGRYQTAGRDGYTTACLPLTSDSGIPGPVIHLLRSRVSRGKGWLTLDIDPADPHLMDAYRVHVVSDRDDLVLDGAVWRPGLVTCPQVADRTYWGLVADHTTNGGDLIVRFTRGIVEQIADDLQARHAAAKPAGAAPPGPAHPGLGFDGDVLAVYRLDPGHVQPHRTTDHLTPDSDNRYPLGAYVWPWRYATEPTTGGAGHGRHGI
;
A
#
# COMPACT_ATOMS: atom_id res chain seq x y z
N MET A 1 12.11 17.64 12.09
CA MET A 1 11.66 16.30 12.54
C MET A 1 11.20 15.63 11.27
N SER A 2 11.88 14.57 10.85
CA SER A 2 11.60 13.89 9.59
C SER A 2 10.35 13.03 9.72
N HIS A 3 9.45 13.13 8.74
CA HIS A 3 8.27 12.32 8.57
C HIS A 3 8.54 11.29 7.45
N ARG A 4 8.39 9.99 7.75
CA ARG A 4 8.56 8.92 6.76
C ARG A 4 7.24 8.60 6.09
N LEU A 5 7.21 8.71 4.76
CA LEU A 5 6.07 8.35 3.93
C LEU A 5 6.32 7.02 3.21
N TRP A 6 5.27 6.23 3.01
CA TRP A 6 5.34 4.90 2.41
C TRP A 6 4.52 4.81 1.15
N PHE A 7 5.15 4.49 0.03
CA PHE A 7 4.49 4.36 -1.26
C PHE A 7 4.67 2.95 -1.82
N ARG A 8 3.66 2.47 -2.54
CA ARG A 8 3.76 1.23 -3.29
C ARG A 8 4.73 1.43 -4.45
N LEU A 9 5.77 0.61 -4.52
CA LEU A 9 6.81 0.75 -5.54
C LEU A 9 6.24 0.57 -6.96
N ASP A 10 5.19 -0.25 -7.10
CA ASP A 10 4.51 -0.48 -8.38
C ASP A 10 3.59 0.67 -8.83
N GLU A 11 3.31 1.63 -7.96
CA GLU A 11 2.65 2.89 -8.30
C GLU A 11 3.66 4.01 -8.60
N VAL A 12 4.80 4.02 -7.89
CA VAL A 12 5.83 5.07 -8.05
C VAL A 12 6.67 4.87 -9.31
N VAL A 13 7.07 3.63 -9.62
CA VAL A 13 7.93 3.36 -10.78
C VAL A 13 7.30 3.82 -12.09
N PRO A 14 6.02 3.53 -12.39
CA PRO A 14 5.39 4.04 -13.60
C PRO A 14 5.42 5.57 -13.70
N LEU A 15 5.22 6.29 -12.59
CA LEU A 15 5.30 7.76 -12.57
C LEU A 15 6.71 8.24 -12.91
N ALA A 16 7.73 7.62 -12.33
CA ALA A 16 9.12 7.98 -12.57
C ALA A 16 9.51 7.72 -14.04
N GLU A 17 9.10 6.57 -14.58
CA GLU A 17 9.33 6.25 -16.00
C GLU A 17 8.59 7.22 -16.92
N HIS A 18 7.34 7.58 -16.59
CA HIS A 18 6.60 8.59 -17.35
C HIS A 18 7.37 9.90 -17.41
N ALA A 19 7.81 10.44 -16.26
CA ALA A 19 8.60 11.66 -16.21
C ALA A 19 9.89 11.56 -17.05
N MET A 20 10.59 10.42 -17.02
CA MET A 20 11.83 10.21 -17.77
C MET A 20 11.66 10.16 -19.30
N HIS A 21 10.48 9.76 -19.80
CA HIS A 21 10.24 9.57 -21.23
C HIS A 21 9.49 10.73 -21.89
N CYS A 22 8.92 11.66 -21.10
CA CYS A 22 8.29 12.86 -21.61
C CYS A 22 9.30 13.85 -22.20
N LEU A 23 8.89 14.53 -23.28
CA LEU A 23 9.71 15.55 -23.97
C LEU A 23 9.63 16.93 -23.33
N GLY A 24 8.59 17.18 -22.53
CA GLY A 24 8.41 18.40 -21.77
C GLY A 24 8.01 18.07 -20.34
N HIS A 25 8.13 19.05 -19.45
CA HIS A 25 7.96 18.87 -18.03
C HIS A 25 7.38 20.12 -17.40
N GLU A 26 6.47 19.94 -16.43
CA GLU A 26 5.95 21.04 -15.62
C GLU A 26 7.02 21.54 -14.64
N PRO A 27 7.14 22.86 -14.43
CA PRO A 27 7.92 23.39 -13.33
C PRO A 27 7.38 22.88 -12.01
N ALA A 28 8.24 22.41 -11.12
CA ALA A 28 7.83 22.09 -9.76
C ALA A 28 7.41 23.40 -9.05
N ALA A 29 6.11 23.54 -8.76
CA ALA A 29 5.60 24.70 -8.03
C ALA A 29 6.27 24.77 -6.65
N GLY A 30 7.00 25.86 -6.37
CA GLY A 30 7.77 26.04 -5.14
C GLY A 30 9.24 25.62 -5.21
N ALA A 31 9.72 25.12 -6.36
CA ALA A 31 11.16 25.06 -6.61
C ALA A 31 11.72 26.48 -6.74
N PRO A 32 12.83 26.83 -6.05
CA PRO A 32 13.49 28.12 -6.28
C PRO A 32 13.88 28.26 -7.76
N ASP A 33 13.78 29.48 -8.29
CA ASP A 33 14.05 29.86 -9.71
C ASP A 33 15.42 29.39 -10.24
N ASP A 34 16.33 28.95 -9.36
CA ASP A 34 17.68 28.45 -9.68
C ASP A 34 17.72 26.97 -10.11
N LEU A 35 16.61 26.23 -10.05
CA LEU A 35 16.49 24.94 -10.74
C LEU A 35 16.04 25.23 -12.17
N GLY A 36 16.96 25.09 -13.14
CA GLY A 36 16.72 25.30 -14.59
C GLY A 36 15.49 24.54 -15.15
N PRO A 37 15.18 24.65 -16.47
CA PRO A 37 13.91 24.18 -17.02
C PRO A 37 13.63 22.75 -16.54
N ALA A 38 12.57 22.60 -15.73
CA ALA A 38 12.39 21.46 -14.84
C ALA A 38 12.55 20.16 -15.60
N GLY A 39 13.54 19.35 -15.24
CA GLY A 39 13.76 18.05 -15.89
C GLY A 39 12.78 16.98 -15.40
N PRO A 40 13.01 15.72 -15.76
CA PRO A 40 12.29 14.58 -15.19
C PRO A 40 12.38 14.57 -13.67
N ALA A 41 11.24 14.65 -13.00
CA ALA A 41 11.15 14.62 -11.54
C ALA A 41 9.83 14.00 -11.07
N LEU A 42 9.81 13.61 -9.79
CA LEU A 42 8.58 13.37 -9.05
C LEU A 42 8.31 14.56 -8.12
N ILE A 43 7.06 14.98 -8.01
CA ILE A 43 6.64 16.02 -7.06
C ILE A 43 5.90 15.33 -5.92
N TRP A 44 6.40 15.49 -4.69
CA TRP A 44 5.63 15.21 -3.49
C TRP A 44 4.74 16.42 -3.18
N THR A 45 3.48 16.16 -2.87
CA THR A 45 2.51 17.19 -2.41
C THR A 45 1.74 16.67 -1.20
N SER A 46 1.77 17.43 -0.11
CA SER A 46 0.89 17.25 1.05
C SER A 46 -0.39 18.05 0.86
N THR A 47 -1.52 17.40 1.10
CA THR A 47 -2.85 18.02 1.18
C THR A 47 -3.32 18.08 2.63
N ALA A 48 -4.59 18.37 2.89
CA ALA A 48 -5.16 18.27 4.24
C ALA A 48 -5.42 16.81 4.67
N SER A 49 -5.40 15.85 3.72
CA SER A 49 -5.89 14.49 3.98
C SER A 49 -5.02 13.38 3.42
N LEU A 50 -4.00 13.70 2.62
CA LEU A 50 -3.17 12.77 1.86
C LEU A 50 -1.79 13.38 1.56
N ASP A 51 -0.79 12.52 1.42
CA ASP A 51 0.49 12.81 0.79
C ASP A 51 0.58 12.06 -0.55
N LEU A 52 0.94 12.78 -1.62
CA LEU A 52 0.89 12.27 -3.01
C LEU A 52 2.24 12.43 -3.70
N LEU A 53 2.58 11.50 -4.60
CA LEU A 53 3.64 11.65 -5.60
C LEU A 53 3.05 11.73 -6.99
N THR A 54 3.46 12.72 -7.78
CA THR A 54 3.07 12.89 -9.19
C THR A 54 4.30 13.04 -10.09
N SER A 55 4.13 12.82 -11.39
CA SER A 55 5.18 13.02 -12.40
C SER A 55 5.16 14.45 -12.95
N THR A 56 6.33 15.03 -13.23
CA THR A 56 6.43 16.31 -13.97
C THR A 56 6.22 16.20 -15.48
N GLY A 57 6.31 15.00 -16.06
CA GLY A 57 6.24 14.80 -17.51
C GLY A 57 4.96 15.32 -18.19
N LEU A 58 5.13 15.88 -19.39
CA LEU A 58 4.07 16.35 -20.28
C LEU A 58 3.94 15.46 -21.54
N PRO A 59 2.71 15.16 -22.02
CA PRO A 59 1.43 15.56 -21.43
C PRO A 59 1.21 14.92 -20.05
N THR A 60 0.51 15.63 -19.16
CA THR A 60 0.20 15.13 -17.82
C THR A 60 -0.49 13.79 -17.90
N TRP A 61 -0.04 12.82 -17.10
CA TRP A 61 -0.70 11.53 -17.04
C TRP A 61 -1.97 11.65 -16.21
N TYR A 62 -3.13 11.41 -16.83
CA TYR A 62 -4.42 11.38 -16.14
C TYR A 62 -4.89 9.94 -15.87
N GLY A 63 -5.52 9.75 -14.70
CA GLY A 63 -6.29 8.56 -14.37
C GLY A 63 -7.63 8.48 -15.10
N ARG A 64 -8.37 7.40 -14.88
CA ARG A 64 -9.66 7.10 -15.57
C ARG A 64 -10.74 8.16 -15.35
N ASN A 65 -10.69 8.87 -14.24
CA ASN A 65 -11.61 9.94 -13.84
C ASN A 65 -11.15 11.34 -14.30
N GLY A 66 -10.06 11.44 -15.05
CA GLY A 66 -9.50 12.72 -15.50
C GLY A 66 -8.73 13.49 -14.41
N THR A 67 -8.47 12.90 -13.24
CA THR A 67 -7.53 13.49 -12.26
C THR A 67 -6.09 13.11 -12.62
N PRO A 68 -5.08 13.96 -12.32
CA PRO A 68 -3.69 13.56 -12.49
C PRO A 68 -3.41 12.22 -11.79
N HIS A 69 -2.68 11.35 -12.46
CA HIS A 69 -2.25 10.08 -11.91
C HIS A 69 -1.22 10.35 -10.82
N ALA A 70 -1.42 9.74 -9.66
CA ALA A 70 -0.61 9.94 -8.47
C ALA A 70 -0.44 8.61 -7.72
N ALA A 71 0.69 8.46 -7.04
CA ALA A 71 0.89 7.43 -6.04
C ALA A 71 0.58 8.03 -4.66
N GLU A 72 -0.23 7.34 -3.88
CA GLU A 72 -0.66 7.82 -2.56
C GLU A 72 0.20 7.21 -1.46
N ALA A 73 0.66 8.05 -0.53
CA ALA A 73 1.34 7.59 0.65
C ALA A 73 0.37 6.83 1.55
N GLN A 74 0.67 5.55 1.76
CA GLN A 74 -0.05 4.69 2.66
C GLN A 74 0.22 5.15 4.10
N ALA A 75 -0.80 5.59 4.79
CA ALA A 75 -0.71 6.00 6.19
C ALA A 75 -1.98 5.65 6.96
N TRP A 76 -1.95 5.94 8.25
CA TRP A 76 -3.02 5.61 9.18
C TRP A 76 -3.83 6.85 9.53
N ARG A 77 -5.12 6.66 9.77
CA ARG A 77 -6.00 7.66 10.40
C ARG A 77 -6.14 7.34 11.88
N ASP A 78 -6.03 8.37 12.71
CA ASP A 78 -6.24 8.25 14.15
C ASP A 78 -7.72 7.95 14.50
N PRO A 79 -8.06 7.63 15.76
CA PRO A 79 -9.45 7.39 16.16
C PRO A 79 -10.41 8.56 15.94
N HIS A 80 -9.89 9.77 15.65
CA HIS A 80 -10.64 10.96 15.29
C HIS A 80 -10.71 11.19 13.77
N GLY A 81 -10.21 10.24 12.96
CA GLY A 81 -10.17 10.28 11.51
C GLY A 81 -9.06 11.17 10.92
N ARG A 82 -8.17 11.70 11.75
CA ARG A 82 -7.10 12.61 11.31
C ARG A 82 -5.98 11.82 10.66
N TYR A 83 -5.58 12.29 9.47
CA TYR A 83 -4.40 11.81 8.77
C TYR A 83 -3.20 12.66 9.21
N GLN A 84 -2.08 12.02 9.56
CA GLN A 84 -0.85 12.76 9.85
C GLN A 84 -0.05 12.95 8.56
N THR A 85 -0.21 14.12 7.94
CA THR A 85 0.59 14.47 6.76
C THR A 85 1.99 14.92 7.16
N ALA A 86 2.94 14.78 6.22
CA ALA A 86 4.27 15.35 6.38
C ALA A 86 4.32 16.87 6.17
N GLY A 87 3.30 17.45 5.52
CA GLY A 87 3.23 18.88 5.23
C GLY A 87 3.14 19.77 6.47
N ARG A 88 3.70 20.98 6.35
CA ARG A 88 3.61 22.07 7.33
C ARG A 88 3.32 23.39 6.61
N ASP A 89 2.96 24.42 7.37
CA ASP A 89 2.76 25.76 6.82
C ASP A 89 4.02 26.22 6.06
N GLY A 90 3.84 26.55 4.78
CA GLY A 90 4.95 26.94 3.88
C GLY A 90 5.77 25.78 3.32
N TYR A 91 5.50 24.52 3.72
CA TYR A 91 6.19 23.33 3.23
C TYR A 91 5.20 22.20 2.94
N THR A 92 4.54 22.30 1.79
CA THR A 92 3.54 21.33 1.33
C THR A 92 3.94 20.63 0.04
N THR A 93 5.07 20.99 -0.54
CA THR A 93 5.53 20.47 -1.83
C THR A 93 7.04 20.32 -1.81
N ALA A 94 7.56 19.26 -2.42
CA ALA A 94 8.98 19.11 -2.67
C ALA A 94 9.21 18.30 -3.96
N CYS A 95 10.33 18.55 -4.62
CA CYS A 95 10.72 17.95 -5.88
C CYS A 95 11.80 16.89 -5.66
N LEU A 96 11.63 15.72 -6.28
CA LEU A 96 12.61 14.65 -6.32
C LEU A 96 13.14 14.49 -7.75
N PRO A 97 14.33 15.05 -8.06
CA PRO A 97 14.92 14.93 -9.39
C PRO A 97 15.25 13.48 -9.74
N LEU A 98 14.92 13.09 -10.98
CA LEU A 98 15.27 11.77 -11.52
C LEU A 98 16.55 11.81 -12.36
N THR A 99 17.06 13.00 -12.67
CA THR A 99 18.32 13.23 -13.37
C THR A 99 19.30 14.00 -12.49
N SER A 100 20.60 13.86 -12.77
CA SER A 100 21.62 14.78 -12.28
C SER A 100 21.53 16.15 -12.97
N ASP A 101 22.27 17.13 -12.46
CA ASP A 101 22.42 18.46 -13.08
C ASP A 101 22.91 18.40 -14.54
N SER A 102 23.57 17.31 -14.92
CA SER A 102 24.05 17.06 -16.29
C SER A 102 22.99 16.42 -17.20
N GLY A 103 21.74 16.25 -16.74
CA GLY A 103 20.64 15.65 -17.51
C GLY A 103 20.73 14.13 -17.72
N ILE A 104 21.64 13.46 -17.01
CA ILE A 104 21.83 12.00 -17.08
C ILE A 104 20.95 11.34 -15.99
N PRO A 105 20.44 10.11 -16.18
CA PRO A 105 19.74 9.37 -15.13
C PRO A 105 20.47 9.43 -13.77
N GLY A 106 19.76 9.93 -12.77
CA GLY A 106 20.27 10.13 -11.42
C GLY A 106 20.15 8.89 -10.54
N PRO A 107 20.67 8.95 -9.30
CA PRO A 107 20.65 7.82 -8.37
C PRO A 107 19.23 7.31 -8.05
N VAL A 108 18.23 8.19 -8.00
CA VAL A 108 16.84 7.83 -7.69
C VAL A 108 16.25 6.90 -8.76
N ILE A 109 16.30 7.28 -10.04
CA ILE A 109 15.74 6.43 -11.10
C ILE A 109 16.49 5.09 -11.23
N HIS A 110 17.80 5.09 -11.01
CA HIS A 110 18.59 3.85 -10.95
C HIS A 110 18.15 2.94 -9.79
N LEU A 111 17.89 3.52 -8.61
CA LEU A 111 17.37 2.80 -7.46
C LEU A 111 16.00 2.18 -7.79
N LEU A 112 15.07 2.96 -8.35
CA LEU A 112 13.73 2.48 -8.72
C LEU A 112 13.80 1.31 -9.71
N ARG A 113 14.48 1.50 -10.84
CA ARG A 113 14.63 0.48 -11.91
C ARG A 113 15.28 -0.81 -11.41
N SER A 114 16.31 -0.71 -10.58
CA SER A 114 17.07 -1.88 -10.09
C SER A 114 16.34 -2.71 -9.04
N ARG A 115 15.32 -2.17 -8.39
CA ARG A 115 14.64 -2.80 -7.24
C ARG A 115 13.31 -3.43 -7.58
N VAL A 116 12.65 -2.98 -8.65
CA VAL A 116 11.46 -3.64 -9.22
C VAL A 116 11.77 -5.10 -9.59
N SER A 117 12.94 -5.37 -10.16
CA SER A 117 13.36 -6.72 -10.54
C SER A 117 13.70 -7.64 -9.36
N ARG A 118 13.75 -7.11 -8.12
CA ARG A 118 14.17 -7.84 -6.91
C ARG A 118 13.04 -8.07 -5.91
N GLY A 119 11.78 -7.90 -6.31
CA GLY A 119 10.62 -8.19 -5.48
C GLY A 119 10.45 -7.27 -4.26
N LYS A 120 11.04 -6.07 -4.29
CA LYS A 120 10.80 -5.02 -3.28
C LYS A 120 9.43 -4.39 -3.53
N GLY A 121 8.63 -4.22 -2.47
CA GLY A 121 7.25 -3.76 -2.57
C GLY A 121 7.03 -2.28 -2.28
N TRP A 122 7.97 -1.64 -1.60
CA TRP A 122 7.77 -0.33 -0.96
C TRP A 122 8.90 0.64 -1.25
N LEU A 123 8.53 1.90 -1.48
CA LEU A 123 9.41 3.06 -1.44
C LEU A 123 9.12 3.86 -0.17
N THR A 124 10.16 4.27 0.55
CA THR A 124 10.04 5.25 1.63
C THR A 124 10.59 6.59 1.17
N LEU A 125 9.93 7.66 1.60
CA LEU A 125 10.38 9.03 1.39
C LEU A 125 10.41 9.75 2.73
N ASP A 126 11.60 10.18 3.15
CA ASP A 126 11.80 10.93 4.38
C ASP A 126 11.66 12.43 4.11
N ILE A 127 10.61 13.05 4.64
CA ILE A 127 10.30 14.48 4.50
C ILE A 127 10.67 15.21 5.79
N ASP A 128 11.67 16.10 5.74
CA ASP A 128 11.91 17.06 6.83
C ASP A 128 11.50 18.47 6.36
N PRO A 129 10.52 19.12 6.99
CA PRO A 129 10.15 20.50 6.66
C PRO A 129 11.27 21.54 6.88
N ALA A 130 12.37 21.15 7.54
CA ALA A 130 13.58 21.97 7.64
C ALA A 130 14.47 21.89 6.38
N ASP A 131 14.21 20.94 5.48
CA ASP A 131 14.98 20.77 4.25
C ASP A 131 14.55 21.75 3.15
N PRO A 132 15.40 21.97 2.14
CA PRO A 132 14.97 22.61 0.90
C PRO A 132 13.84 21.83 0.22
N HIS A 133 13.02 22.52 -0.57
CA HIS A 133 12.00 21.91 -1.44
C HIS A 133 12.60 20.98 -2.53
N LEU A 134 13.92 20.80 -2.58
CA LEU A 134 14.62 19.86 -3.44
C LEU A 134 15.11 18.69 -2.59
N MET A 135 14.52 17.52 -2.80
CA MET A 135 14.88 16.30 -2.09
C MET A 135 16.08 15.64 -2.73
N ASP A 136 17.04 15.23 -1.90
CA ASP A 136 18.17 14.44 -2.34
C ASP A 136 17.82 12.94 -2.39
N ALA A 137 18.74 12.15 -2.96
CA ALA A 137 18.56 10.71 -3.06
C ALA A 137 18.72 9.96 -1.73
N TYR A 138 19.26 10.59 -0.68
CA TYR A 138 19.40 9.99 0.65
C TYR A 138 18.07 9.91 1.39
N ARG A 139 17.10 10.77 1.02
CA ARG A 139 15.72 10.71 1.52
C ARG A 139 14.89 9.55 0.93
N VAL A 140 15.42 8.83 -0.06
CA VAL A 140 14.69 7.77 -0.77
C VAL A 140 15.26 6.41 -0.45
N HIS A 141 14.41 5.51 0.05
CA HIS A 141 14.78 4.10 0.25
C HIS A 141 13.76 3.17 -0.42
N VAL A 142 14.22 1.97 -0.76
CA VAL A 142 13.35 0.92 -1.32
C VAL A 142 13.55 -0.35 -0.49
N VAL A 143 12.46 -0.80 0.14
CA VAL A 143 12.46 -1.86 1.15
C VAL A 143 11.47 -2.98 0.79
N SER A 144 11.64 -4.16 1.40
CA SER A 144 10.78 -5.33 1.13
C SER A 144 9.46 -5.24 1.87
N ASP A 145 9.52 -4.66 3.06
CA ASP A 145 8.56 -4.72 4.13
C ASP A 145 8.46 -3.35 4.78
N ARG A 146 7.31 -3.09 5.38
CA ARG A 146 6.99 -1.85 6.06
C ARG A 146 7.16 -2.05 7.57
N ASP A 147 7.95 -1.21 8.22
CA ASP A 147 8.33 -1.38 9.63
C ASP A 147 7.38 -0.68 10.61
N ASP A 148 6.57 0.28 10.15
CA ASP A 148 5.57 1.02 10.94
C ASP A 148 4.14 0.47 10.78
N LEU A 149 4.02 -0.84 10.51
CA LEU A 149 2.73 -1.54 10.50
C LEU A 149 2.11 -1.66 11.89
N VAL A 150 2.90 -1.46 12.93
CA VAL A 150 2.46 -1.39 14.32
C VAL A 150 2.42 0.08 14.72
N LEU A 151 1.23 0.54 15.02
CA LEU A 151 0.97 1.92 15.41
C LEU A 151 1.38 2.17 16.85
N ASP A 152 2.33 3.08 17.04
CA ASP A 152 2.68 3.59 18.37
C ASP A 152 1.44 4.20 19.03
N GLY A 153 1.11 3.72 20.23
CA GLY A 153 -0.02 4.21 21.02
C GLY A 153 -1.40 3.73 20.57
N ALA A 154 -1.51 2.85 19.57
CA ALA A 154 -2.81 2.28 19.18
C ALA A 154 -3.38 1.36 20.26
N VAL A 155 -4.70 1.45 20.45
CA VAL A 155 -5.44 0.54 21.33
C VAL A 155 -5.95 -0.62 20.51
N TRP A 156 -5.53 -1.83 20.89
CA TRP A 156 -5.91 -3.06 20.22
C TRP A 156 -7.02 -3.80 20.96
N ARG A 157 -8.08 -4.18 20.25
CA ARG A 157 -9.23 -4.91 20.84
C ARG A 157 -9.54 -6.18 20.05
N PRO A 158 -9.85 -7.30 20.71
CA PRO A 158 -10.34 -8.49 20.03
C PRO A 158 -11.60 -8.18 19.22
N GLY A 159 -11.65 -8.66 17.98
CA GLY A 159 -12.81 -8.51 17.11
C GLY A 159 -12.87 -9.63 16.08
N LEU A 160 -14.08 -10.01 15.71
CA LEU A 160 -14.32 -10.90 14.58
C LEU A 160 -14.34 -10.06 13.30
N VAL A 161 -13.45 -10.38 12.36
CA VAL A 161 -13.26 -9.59 11.13
C VAL A 161 -13.41 -10.44 9.89
N THR A 162 -13.69 -9.79 8.76
CA THR A 162 -13.87 -10.41 7.46
C THR A 162 -13.42 -9.46 6.35
N CYS A 163 -13.07 -9.99 5.18
CA CYS A 163 -12.88 -9.19 3.96
C CYS A 163 -13.13 -10.02 2.68
N PRO A 164 -13.37 -9.37 1.53
CA PRO A 164 -13.58 -10.06 0.25
C PRO A 164 -12.41 -10.96 -0.20
N GLN A 165 -11.18 -10.63 0.18
CA GLN A 165 -9.95 -11.34 -0.17
C GLN A 165 -9.97 -12.77 0.36
N VAL A 166 -10.54 -12.96 1.56
CA VAL A 166 -10.75 -14.28 2.20
C VAL A 166 -12.15 -14.85 1.93
N ALA A 167 -12.80 -14.43 0.84
CA ALA A 167 -14.17 -14.82 0.50
C ALA A 167 -15.19 -14.52 1.60
N ASP A 168 -15.00 -13.41 2.30
CA ASP A 168 -15.81 -12.98 3.43
C ASP A 168 -15.88 -13.99 4.60
N ARG A 169 -14.93 -14.94 4.70
CA ARG A 169 -14.75 -15.76 5.89
C ARG A 169 -14.35 -14.92 7.10
N THR A 170 -14.75 -15.40 8.27
CA THR A 170 -14.57 -14.69 9.53
C THR A 170 -13.40 -15.24 10.34
N TYR A 171 -12.61 -14.33 10.91
CA TYR A 171 -11.43 -14.67 11.71
C TYR A 171 -11.35 -13.78 12.94
N TRP A 172 -10.89 -14.35 14.06
CA TRP A 172 -10.58 -13.56 15.25
C TRP A 172 -9.24 -12.84 15.06
N GLY A 173 -9.25 -11.52 15.25
CA GLY A 173 -8.05 -10.69 15.21
C GLY A 173 -8.04 -9.66 16.34
N LEU A 174 -6.91 -8.98 16.50
CA LEU A 174 -6.86 -7.73 17.25
C LEU A 174 -7.00 -6.58 16.28
N VAL A 175 -8.00 -5.73 16.51
CA VAL A 175 -8.34 -4.57 15.69
C VAL A 175 -7.82 -3.32 16.37
N ALA A 176 -7.10 -2.47 15.64
CA ALA A 176 -6.69 -1.17 16.15
C ALA A 176 -7.88 -0.20 16.19
N ASP A 177 -7.79 0.81 17.04
CA ASP A 177 -8.68 1.97 17.04
C ASP A 177 -8.40 2.97 15.90
N HIS A 178 -7.38 2.70 15.09
CA HIS A 178 -7.00 3.43 13.88
C HIS A 178 -7.53 2.73 12.63
N THR A 179 -7.57 3.46 11.52
CA THR A 179 -8.01 2.93 10.21
C THR A 179 -7.04 3.26 9.08
N THR A 180 -7.19 2.57 7.96
CA THR A 180 -6.51 2.94 6.71
C THR A 180 -7.04 4.27 6.17
N ASN A 181 -6.38 4.83 5.15
CA ASN A 181 -6.91 5.99 4.43
C ASN A 181 -8.32 5.77 3.86
N GLY A 182 -8.60 4.54 3.42
CA GLY A 182 -9.90 4.08 2.92
C GLY A 182 -10.95 3.83 4.01
N GLY A 183 -10.57 3.92 5.29
CA GLY A 183 -11.45 3.67 6.43
C GLY A 183 -11.55 2.20 6.82
N ASP A 184 -10.73 1.33 6.26
CA ASP A 184 -10.70 -0.09 6.58
C ASP A 184 -10.04 -0.35 7.94
N LEU A 185 -10.39 -1.47 8.56
CA LEU A 185 -9.80 -1.89 9.82
C LEU A 185 -8.34 -2.30 9.65
N ILE A 186 -7.52 -1.89 10.61
CA ILE A 186 -6.17 -2.42 10.77
C ILE A 186 -6.25 -3.60 11.73
N VAL A 187 -5.86 -4.79 11.26
CA VAL A 187 -6.00 -6.02 12.01
C VAL A 187 -4.68 -6.77 12.08
N ARG A 188 -4.38 -7.31 13.25
CA ARG A 188 -3.26 -8.23 13.47
C ARG A 188 -3.72 -9.58 14.01
N PHE A 189 -3.08 -10.63 13.52
CA PHE A 189 -3.47 -12.03 13.78
C PHE A 189 -2.33 -12.80 14.42
N THR A 190 -2.65 -13.82 15.21
CA THR A 190 -1.62 -14.79 15.63
C THR A 190 -1.19 -15.63 14.43
N ARG A 191 0.00 -16.24 14.49
CA ARG A 191 0.48 -17.16 13.46
C ARG A 191 -0.55 -18.24 13.10
N GLY A 192 -1.15 -18.89 14.09
CA GLY A 192 -2.14 -19.95 13.85
C GLY A 192 -3.40 -19.48 13.10
N ILE A 193 -3.84 -18.23 13.32
CA ILE A 193 -4.96 -17.67 12.55
C ILE A 193 -4.51 -17.35 11.11
N VAL A 194 -3.29 -16.85 10.92
CA VAL A 194 -2.75 -16.64 9.57
C VAL A 194 -2.61 -17.95 8.81
N GLU A 195 -2.12 -19.01 9.47
CA GLU A 195 -2.04 -20.36 8.89
C GLU A 195 -3.43 -20.88 8.50
N GLN A 196 -4.44 -20.67 9.35
CA GLN A 196 -5.83 -20.99 9.01
C GLN A 196 -6.33 -20.19 7.79
N ILE A 197 -6.03 -18.89 7.71
CA ILE A 197 -6.38 -18.06 6.53
C ILE A 197 -5.67 -18.60 5.28
N ALA A 198 -4.41 -18.99 5.38
CA ALA A 198 -3.64 -19.55 4.27
C ALA A 198 -4.25 -20.87 3.77
N ASP A 199 -4.58 -21.79 4.67
CA ASP A 199 -5.23 -23.06 4.36
C ASP A 199 -6.60 -22.86 3.70
N ASP A 200 -7.38 -21.90 4.20
CA ASP A 200 -8.69 -21.55 3.64
C ASP A 200 -8.59 -21.01 2.21
N LEU A 201 -7.59 -20.14 1.95
CA LEU A 201 -7.30 -19.65 0.60
C LEU A 201 -6.85 -20.80 -0.32
N GLN A 202 -5.98 -21.70 0.16
CA GLN A 202 -5.53 -22.85 -0.61
C GLN A 202 -6.67 -23.81 -0.95
N ALA A 203 -7.54 -24.11 0.03
CA ALA A 203 -8.72 -24.96 -0.18
C ALA A 203 -9.66 -24.35 -1.22
N ARG A 204 -9.88 -23.03 -1.17
CA ARG A 204 -10.65 -22.29 -2.19
C ARG A 204 -10.01 -22.43 -3.57
N HIS A 205 -8.69 -22.27 -3.68
CA HIS A 205 -8.00 -22.43 -4.96
C HIS A 205 -8.11 -23.84 -5.52
N ALA A 206 -8.03 -24.86 -4.66
CA ALA A 206 -8.21 -26.25 -5.07
C ALA A 206 -9.63 -26.52 -5.57
N ALA A 207 -10.65 -25.99 -4.88
CA ALA A 207 -12.05 -26.12 -5.28
C ALA A 207 -12.39 -25.38 -6.59
N ALA A 208 -11.69 -24.28 -6.88
CA ALA A 208 -11.85 -23.49 -8.10
C ALA A 208 -11.19 -24.10 -9.35
N LYS A 209 -10.51 -25.26 -9.24
CA LYS A 209 -9.96 -26.02 -10.37
C LYS A 209 -10.87 -27.21 -10.73
N PRO A 210 -11.89 -27.09 -11.60
CA PRO A 210 -12.52 -28.26 -12.19
C PRO A 210 -11.54 -28.97 -13.13
N ALA A 211 -11.53 -30.31 -13.12
CA ALA A 211 -10.80 -31.10 -14.11
C ALA A 211 -11.32 -30.76 -15.52
N GLY A 212 -10.50 -30.06 -16.32
CA GLY A 212 -10.78 -29.77 -17.72
C GLY A 212 -11.55 -28.47 -18.02
N ALA A 213 -11.82 -27.61 -17.04
CA ALA A 213 -12.40 -26.28 -17.30
C ALA A 213 -11.33 -25.19 -17.39
N ALA A 214 -11.54 -24.20 -18.26
CA ALA A 214 -10.75 -22.97 -18.28
C ALA A 214 -10.75 -22.32 -16.89
N PRO A 215 -9.61 -21.74 -16.43
CA PRO A 215 -9.50 -21.26 -15.05
C PRO A 215 -10.55 -20.17 -14.78
N PRO A 216 -11.44 -20.34 -13.78
CA PRO A 216 -12.45 -19.34 -13.49
C PRO A 216 -11.89 -18.32 -12.48
N GLY A 217 -11.95 -17.03 -12.85
CA GLY A 217 -11.88 -15.91 -11.92
C GLY A 217 -10.60 -15.06 -11.96
N PRO A 218 -10.68 -13.81 -11.44
CA PRO A 218 -9.54 -12.91 -11.31
C PRO A 218 -8.48 -13.49 -10.34
N ALA A 219 -7.24 -13.02 -10.47
CA ALA A 219 -6.13 -13.45 -9.63
C ALA A 219 -6.46 -13.37 -8.13
N HIS A 220 -6.12 -14.41 -7.37
CA HIS A 220 -6.46 -14.56 -5.95
C HIS A 220 -5.21 -14.43 -5.06
N PRO A 221 -5.35 -13.92 -3.83
CA PRO A 221 -4.22 -13.85 -2.90
C PRO A 221 -3.87 -15.25 -2.37
N GLY A 222 -2.57 -15.52 -2.22
CA GLY A 222 -2.06 -16.63 -1.45
C GLY A 222 -1.08 -16.15 -0.39
N LEU A 223 -0.85 -17.02 0.60
CA LEU A 223 -0.02 -16.76 1.77
C LEU A 223 0.97 -17.91 1.95
N GLY A 224 2.20 -17.59 2.30
CA GLY A 224 3.23 -18.59 2.60
C GLY A 224 4.24 -18.06 3.60
N PHE A 225 4.72 -18.93 4.49
CA PHE A 225 5.74 -18.58 5.47
C PHE A 225 7.13 -18.99 4.97
N ASP A 226 8.09 -18.08 5.12
CA ASP A 226 9.52 -18.35 5.10
C ASP A 226 10.09 -18.02 6.49
N GLY A 227 10.23 -19.06 7.32
CA GLY A 227 10.50 -18.89 8.75
C GLY A 227 9.37 -18.14 9.45
N ASP A 228 9.69 -16.94 9.94
CA ASP A 228 8.74 -16.01 10.56
C ASP A 228 8.22 -14.95 9.61
N VAL A 229 8.76 -14.84 8.39
CA VAL A 229 8.29 -13.87 7.40
C VAL A 229 7.09 -14.45 6.66
N LEU A 230 5.98 -13.72 6.66
CA LEU A 230 4.81 -14.03 5.86
C LEU A 230 4.91 -13.34 4.50
N ALA A 231 5.01 -14.11 3.44
CA ALA A 231 4.90 -13.61 2.07
C ALA A 231 3.44 -13.61 1.62
N VAL A 232 2.97 -12.45 1.13
CA VAL A 232 1.68 -12.31 0.46
C VAL A 232 1.92 -12.27 -1.03
N TYR A 233 1.29 -13.15 -1.80
CA TYR A 233 1.47 -13.22 -3.24
C TYR A 233 0.16 -13.26 -4.00
N ARG A 234 0.20 -12.82 -5.26
CA ARG A 234 -0.91 -12.95 -6.20
C ARG A 234 -0.71 -14.18 -7.07
N LEU A 235 -1.75 -15.01 -7.18
CA LEU A 235 -1.80 -16.18 -8.06
C LEU A 235 -2.44 -15.78 -9.39
N ASP A 236 -1.63 -15.72 -10.45
CA ASP A 236 -2.15 -15.53 -11.80
C ASP A 236 -2.58 -16.88 -12.39
N PRO A 237 -3.83 -17.00 -12.89
CA PRO A 237 -4.29 -18.25 -13.47
C PRO A 237 -3.44 -18.65 -14.70
N GLY A 238 -3.05 -19.92 -14.78
CA GLY A 238 -2.44 -20.51 -15.98
C GLY A 238 -0.92 -20.42 -16.12
N HIS A 239 -0.19 -19.84 -15.16
CA HIS A 239 1.28 -19.77 -15.21
C HIS A 239 1.94 -20.78 -14.26
N VAL A 240 2.99 -21.45 -14.75
CA VAL A 240 3.71 -22.53 -14.05
C VAL A 240 4.69 -22.00 -12.98
N GLN A 241 5.11 -20.71 -13.03
CA GLN A 241 5.66 -19.89 -11.92
C GLN A 241 6.14 -18.49 -12.43
N PRO A 242 6.38 -17.48 -11.54
CA PRO A 242 6.11 -17.48 -10.11
C PRO A 242 5.11 -16.40 -9.68
N HIS A 243 4.35 -16.75 -8.65
CA HIS A 243 3.75 -15.86 -7.67
C HIS A 243 4.38 -14.46 -7.64
N ARG A 244 3.63 -13.41 -7.98
CA ARG A 244 4.10 -12.05 -7.73
C ARG A 244 3.92 -11.78 -6.25
N THR A 245 5.00 -11.80 -5.49
CA THR A 245 4.97 -11.36 -4.09
C THR A 245 4.58 -9.89 -4.07
N THR A 246 3.47 -9.60 -3.42
CA THR A 246 2.93 -8.25 -3.27
C THR A 246 3.36 -7.63 -1.95
N ASP A 247 3.66 -8.44 -0.94
CA ASP A 247 4.09 -7.95 0.37
C ASP A 247 4.88 -8.99 1.16
N HIS A 248 5.70 -8.51 2.11
CA HIS A 248 6.33 -9.33 3.15
C HIS A 248 6.01 -8.73 4.51
N LEU A 249 5.56 -9.57 5.43
CA LEU A 249 5.14 -9.14 6.76
C LEU A 249 5.94 -9.92 7.81
N THR A 250 6.66 -9.20 8.66
CA THR A 250 7.24 -9.75 9.88
C THR A 250 6.23 -9.67 11.02
N PRO A 251 6.30 -10.58 12.00
CA PRO A 251 5.50 -10.43 13.20
C PRO A 251 5.94 -9.19 13.98
N ASP A 252 5.00 -8.56 14.66
CA ASP A 252 5.28 -7.51 15.64
C ASP A 252 5.91 -8.05 16.93
N SER A 253 6.21 -7.16 17.87
CA SER A 253 6.77 -7.52 19.18
C SER A 253 5.87 -8.46 20.00
N ASP A 254 4.57 -8.54 19.70
CA ASP A 254 3.59 -9.42 20.34
C ASP A 254 3.42 -10.75 19.56
N ASN A 255 4.29 -11.03 18.58
CA ASN A 255 4.24 -12.17 17.66
C ASN A 255 2.94 -12.23 16.83
N ARG A 256 2.46 -11.07 16.37
CA ARG A 256 1.25 -10.94 15.54
C ARG A 256 1.55 -10.34 14.17
N TYR A 257 0.80 -10.80 13.18
CA TYR A 257 0.98 -10.42 11.78
C TYR A 257 -0.11 -9.40 11.38
N PRO A 258 0.27 -8.17 10.99
CA PRO A 258 -0.66 -7.15 10.48
C PRO A 258 -1.08 -7.45 9.03
N LEU A 259 -1.74 -8.60 8.82
CA LEU A 259 -2.07 -9.12 7.50
C LEU A 259 -2.96 -8.14 6.72
N GLY A 260 -2.41 -7.59 5.65
CA GLY A 260 -3.16 -6.80 4.68
C GLY A 260 -3.57 -5.42 5.17
N ALA A 261 -2.85 -4.87 6.16
CA ALA A 261 -3.17 -3.61 6.81
C ALA A 261 -3.42 -2.42 5.85
N TYR A 262 -2.99 -2.46 4.58
CA TYR A 262 -3.32 -1.46 3.55
C TYR A 262 -4.09 -1.97 2.34
N VAL A 263 -3.97 -3.26 2.06
CA VAL A 263 -4.38 -3.84 0.78
C VAL A 263 -5.64 -4.69 0.92
N TRP A 264 -5.98 -5.06 2.16
CA TRP A 264 -7.12 -5.90 2.47
C TRP A 264 -8.12 -5.07 3.30
N PRO A 265 -9.29 -4.75 2.73
CA PRO A 265 -10.32 -3.96 3.37
C PRO A 265 -11.04 -4.78 4.44
N TRP A 266 -10.36 -4.99 5.57
CA TRP A 266 -10.93 -5.64 6.72
C TRP A 266 -12.07 -4.81 7.29
N ARG A 267 -13.13 -5.51 7.66
CA ARG A 267 -14.31 -4.96 8.34
C ARG A 267 -14.73 -5.88 9.46
N TYR A 268 -15.46 -5.35 10.43
CA TYR A 268 -16.11 -6.21 11.43
C TYR A 268 -17.06 -7.16 10.72
N ALA A 269 -17.01 -8.43 11.10
CA ALA A 269 -18.05 -9.36 10.71
C ALA A 269 -19.34 -8.91 11.40
N THR A 270 -20.39 -8.64 10.63
CA THR A 270 -21.73 -8.51 11.20
C THR A 270 -22.07 -9.83 11.88
N GLU A 271 -22.55 -9.78 13.13
CA GLU A 271 -23.16 -10.96 13.72
C GLU A 271 -24.21 -11.49 12.74
N PRO A 272 -24.24 -12.80 12.44
CA PRO A 272 -25.32 -13.35 11.65
C PRO A 272 -26.60 -13.00 12.40
N THR A 273 -27.45 -12.18 11.78
CA THR A 273 -28.80 -11.91 12.28
C THR A 273 -29.42 -13.27 12.51
N THR A 274 -29.52 -13.68 13.77
CA THR A 274 -30.13 -14.95 14.11
C THR A 274 -31.57 -14.78 13.69
N GLY A 275 -31.89 -15.29 12.50
CA GLY A 275 -33.21 -15.20 11.90
C GLY A 275 -34.18 -15.70 12.95
N GLY A 276 -35.02 -14.79 13.44
CA GLY A 276 -36.00 -15.10 14.46
C GLY A 276 -36.78 -16.32 13.99
N ALA A 277 -36.56 -17.44 14.68
CA ALA A 277 -37.41 -18.60 14.58
C ALA A 277 -38.77 -18.16 15.13
N GLY A 278 -39.62 -17.65 14.25
CA GLY A 278 -41.03 -17.47 14.50
C GLY A 278 -41.67 -18.83 14.72
N HIS A 279 -41.59 -19.30 15.96
CA HIS A 279 -42.42 -20.37 16.49
C HIS A 279 -43.88 -19.88 16.52
N GLY A 280 -44.55 -20.00 15.38
CA GLY A 280 -46.01 -19.95 15.31
C GLY A 280 -46.57 -21.37 15.40
N ARG A 281 -46.71 -21.88 16.63
CA ARG A 281 -47.44 -23.12 16.92
C ARG A 281 -48.77 -22.76 17.61
N HIS A 282 -49.82 -23.49 17.21
CA HIS A 282 -51.22 -23.48 17.68
C HIS A 282 -52.10 -22.36 17.07
N GLY A 283 -53.17 -22.63 16.32
CA GLY A 283 -54.07 -23.78 16.31
C GLY A 283 -55.20 -23.56 17.31
N ILE A 284 -56.35 -23.07 16.83
CA ILE A 284 -57.70 -23.68 16.81
C ILE A 284 -58.46 -22.96 15.69
#